data_AF-A0AAU2V598-F1
#
_entry.id   AF-A0AAU2V598-F1
#
_cell.length_a   1.000
_cell.length_b   1.000
_cell.length_c   1.000
_cell.angle_alpha   90.00
_cell.angle_beta   90.00
_cell.angle_gamma   90.00
#
_symmetry.space_group_name_H-M   'P 1'
#
loop_
_entity.id
_entity.type
_entity.pdbx_description
1 polymer ?
#
loop_
_entity_poly.entity_id
_entity_poly.type
_entity_poly.pdbx_seq_one_letter_code
_entity_poly.pdbx_strand_id
1 'polypeptide(L)'
;MSGTGMGGEAGAQHARSRALAVLRIRSRALAVALLPAAVAVVLIVAAAQGRIGGSGWDGARWAVTAAALLVLLLAAAVAAVIVRARPALSPTVDLAESAAPDLYRLVRDLAERLDVPPPSAIALTPDCDSWLEDRTHPAHTAAGQGSLPARFIRGGADVRSGRARRVPAAPVLVIGSPFMWWMRVGELRAILAPVVAGTGPSAHPDIAAARRFVRGLDAAVGVAARPGLGVLRRIPLGFVGSIARLLLRGCRVHAAEMERGVAAAASERAQAVDYGVRIVAQEQVGLAYAGWDRLLTRVALPAWRMGRWPSRLDAGVVSALTELSRRDRLAEGFTSRLGERPACDLLEEPGAADEATSLLAARLFHGGPAEPGPDWAPVDWAAYPEEVVDRKWRTEAARLHRVLDALGERRDTEPGAPTLARVIDHLTASDGEAAERLAAHIAAEVAGEEAASAPPAPGPESWGADAVPLFPLQPPRTGRELLADHVTAMVCCAAVDTAGALPGLDWLDGPSLLVDDVRRSDLASPVLTLVEDGDADALRGWLASVGIRPEKPVRLV
;
A
#
# COMPACT_ATOMS: atom_id res chain seq x y z
N MET A 1 -18.86 -37.01 15.36
CA MET A 1 -18.86 -35.65 14.78
C MET A 1 -19.11 -34.58 15.85
N SER A 2 -18.37 -34.58 16.97
CA SER A 2 -18.55 -33.62 18.09
C SER A 2 -17.26 -32.89 18.49
N GLY A 3 -16.18 -33.06 17.73
CA GLY A 3 -14.86 -32.49 18.05
C GLY A 3 -14.57 -31.11 17.42
N THR A 4 -15.24 -30.74 16.32
CA THR A 4 -14.94 -29.51 15.57
C THR A 4 -15.63 -28.26 16.14
N GLY A 5 -16.75 -28.40 16.87
CA GLY A 5 -17.45 -27.28 17.51
C GLY A 5 -16.72 -26.68 18.73
N MET A 6 -15.99 -27.50 19.49
CA MET A 6 -15.28 -27.03 20.70
C MET A 6 -14.06 -26.14 20.40
N GLY A 7 -13.42 -26.30 19.23
CA GLY A 7 -12.25 -25.49 18.85
C GLY A 7 -12.62 -24.03 18.54
N GLY A 8 -13.63 -23.82 17.69
CA GLY A 8 -14.10 -22.48 17.28
C GLY A 8 -14.57 -21.62 18.45
N GLU A 9 -15.17 -22.26 19.45
CA GLU A 9 -15.53 -21.62 20.71
C GLU A 9 -14.30 -21.25 21.55
N ALA A 10 -13.27 -22.10 21.59
CA ALA A 10 -12.04 -21.85 22.35
C ALA A 10 -11.27 -20.63 21.81
N GLY A 11 -11.13 -20.50 20.48
CA GLY A 11 -10.51 -19.33 19.86
C GLY A 11 -11.27 -18.02 20.17
N ALA A 12 -12.60 -18.05 20.05
CA ALA A 12 -13.44 -16.89 20.33
C ALA A 12 -13.43 -16.52 21.83
N GLN A 13 -13.45 -17.50 22.73
CA GLN A 13 -13.32 -17.29 24.17
C GLN A 13 -11.93 -16.75 24.54
N HIS A 14 -10.86 -17.24 23.91
CA HIS A 14 -9.52 -16.72 24.09
C HIS A 14 -9.47 -15.23 23.69
N ALA A 15 -9.96 -14.90 22.50
CA ALA A 15 -10.03 -13.52 22.02
C ALA A 15 -10.80 -12.62 23.00
N ARG A 16 -11.96 -13.07 23.46
CA ARG A 16 -12.76 -12.33 24.45
C ARG A 16 -12.02 -12.14 25.78
N SER A 17 -11.34 -13.15 26.28
CA SER A 17 -10.56 -13.06 27.54
C SER A 17 -9.46 -12.00 27.44
N ARG A 18 -8.81 -11.90 26.28
CA ARG A 18 -7.77 -10.90 25.97
C ARG A 18 -8.36 -9.52 25.75
N ALA A 19 -9.51 -9.41 25.10
CA ALA A 19 -10.27 -8.16 25.00
C ALA A 19 -10.62 -7.60 26.38
N LEU A 20 -11.10 -8.45 27.30
CA LEU A 20 -11.37 -8.05 28.68
C LEU A 20 -10.09 -7.61 29.41
N ALA A 21 -8.94 -8.22 29.14
CA ALA A 21 -7.66 -7.77 29.70
C ALA A 21 -7.27 -6.35 29.22
N VAL A 22 -7.49 -6.04 27.93
CA VAL A 22 -7.34 -4.67 27.39
C VAL A 22 -8.28 -3.69 28.11
N LEU A 23 -9.56 -4.06 28.26
CA LEU A 23 -10.54 -3.22 28.94
C LEU A 23 -10.23 -3.05 30.44
N ARG A 24 -9.61 -4.03 31.10
CA ARG A 24 -9.12 -3.89 32.49
C ARG A 24 -8.01 -2.85 32.59
N ILE A 25 -7.12 -2.73 31.60
CA ILE A 25 -6.09 -1.69 31.59
C ILE A 25 -6.75 -0.31 31.54
N ARG A 26 -7.75 -0.13 30.66
CA ARG A 26 -8.57 1.08 30.60
C ARG A 26 -9.22 1.39 31.96
N SER A 27 -9.87 0.40 32.57
CA SER A 27 -10.56 0.57 33.85
C SER A 27 -9.59 0.87 35.00
N ARG A 28 -8.40 0.27 35.02
CA ARG A 28 -7.34 0.56 36.00
C ARG A 28 -6.83 1.99 35.86
N ALA A 29 -6.61 2.45 34.63
CA ALA A 29 -6.19 3.84 34.37
C ALA A 29 -7.25 4.83 34.87
N LEU A 30 -8.53 4.56 34.61
CA LEU A 30 -9.63 5.36 35.13
C LEU A 30 -9.69 5.32 36.66
N ALA A 31 -9.51 4.15 37.28
CA ALA A 31 -9.51 4.01 38.74
C ALA A 31 -8.38 4.83 39.38
N VAL A 32 -7.17 4.79 38.81
CA VAL A 32 -6.04 5.63 39.27
C VAL A 32 -6.37 7.12 39.18
N ALA A 33 -7.02 7.56 38.10
CA ALA A 33 -7.46 8.96 37.95
C ALA A 33 -8.55 9.37 38.97
N LEU A 34 -9.35 8.42 39.46
CA LEU A 34 -10.40 8.65 40.45
C LEU A 34 -9.90 8.64 41.91
N LEU A 35 -8.68 8.14 42.19
CA LEU A 35 -8.15 8.01 43.56
C LEU A 35 -8.14 9.34 44.35
N PRO A 36 -7.67 10.48 43.79
CA PRO A 36 -7.66 11.73 44.55
C PRO A 36 -9.08 12.21 44.90
N ALA A 37 -10.05 11.95 44.02
CA ALA A 37 -11.45 12.27 44.28
C ALA A 37 -12.02 11.40 45.40
N ALA A 38 -11.68 10.11 45.45
CA ALA A 38 -12.07 9.24 46.56
C ALA A 38 -11.49 9.74 47.89
N VAL A 39 -10.21 10.15 47.93
CA VAL A 39 -9.60 10.73 49.13
C VAL A 39 -10.28 12.05 49.52
N ALA A 40 -10.57 12.93 48.56
CA ALA A 40 -11.30 14.17 48.80
C ALA A 40 -12.67 13.90 49.44
N VAL A 41 -13.42 12.93 48.93
CA VAL A 41 -14.72 12.52 49.49
C VAL A 41 -14.57 12.01 50.91
N VAL A 42 -13.56 11.16 51.20
CA VAL A 42 -13.31 10.66 52.56
C VAL A 42 -13.00 11.82 53.52
N LEU A 43 -12.17 12.79 53.13
CA LEU A 43 -11.85 13.95 53.95
C LEU A 43 -13.07 14.84 54.19
N ILE A 44 -13.90 15.07 53.17
CA ILE A 44 -15.13 15.86 53.29
C ILE A 44 -16.12 15.18 54.25
N VAL A 45 -16.31 13.86 54.12
CA VAL A 45 -17.21 13.09 54.99
C VAL A 45 -16.68 13.03 56.42
N ALA A 46 -15.37 12.82 56.62
CA ALA A 46 -14.76 12.78 57.94
C ALA A 46 -14.89 14.13 58.68
N ALA A 47 -14.74 15.25 57.96
CA ALA A 47 -14.97 16.58 58.51
C ALA A 47 -16.45 16.81 58.86
N ALA A 48 -17.38 16.41 57.99
CA ALA A 48 -18.82 16.52 58.24
C ALA A 48 -19.28 15.69 59.45
N GLN A 49 -18.62 14.56 59.71
CA GLN A 49 -18.86 13.70 60.89
C GLN A 49 -18.13 14.20 62.15
N GLY A 50 -17.41 15.32 62.08
CA GLY A 50 -16.66 15.88 63.21
C GLY A 50 -15.46 15.04 63.66
N ARG A 51 -15.00 14.07 62.85
CA ARG A 51 -13.85 13.21 63.19
C ARG A 51 -12.50 13.91 62.99
N ILE A 52 -12.46 14.91 62.11
CA ILE A 52 -11.29 15.75 61.83
C ILE A 52 -11.73 17.22 61.86
N GLY A 53 -10.89 18.11 62.40
CA GLY A 53 -11.19 19.54 62.52
C GLY A 53 -9.95 20.38 62.80
N GLY A 54 -10.01 21.67 62.47
CA GLY A 54 -8.92 22.64 62.61
C GLY A 54 -8.39 23.16 61.27
N SER A 55 -7.75 24.33 61.30
CA SER A 55 -7.30 25.07 60.10
C SER A 55 -6.37 24.26 59.18
N GLY A 56 -5.53 23.39 59.75
CA GLY A 56 -4.66 22.49 58.97
C GLY A 56 -5.43 21.44 58.16
N TRP A 57 -6.47 20.84 58.74
CA TRP A 57 -7.33 19.86 58.06
C TRP A 57 -8.22 20.50 57.00
N ASP A 58 -8.65 21.74 57.22
CA ASP A 58 -9.36 22.52 56.20
C ASP A 58 -8.48 22.84 55.01
N GLY A 59 -7.23 23.28 55.24
CA GLY A 59 -6.26 23.51 54.17
C GLY A 59 -5.98 22.24 53.35
N ALA A 60 -5.73 21.12 54.04
CA ALA A 60 -5.48 19.82 53.38
C ALA A 60 -6.70 19.36 52.55
N ARG A 61 -7.92 19.49 53.09
CA ARG A 61 -9.16 19.14 52.39
C ARG A 61 -9.32 19.95 51.10
N TRP A 62 -9.14 21.27 51.16
CA TRP A 62 -9.25 22.12 49.97
C TRP A 62 -8.14 21.82 48.94
N ALA A 63 -6.91 21.61 49.38
CA ALA A 63 -5.80 21.24 48.50
C ALA A 63 -6.04 19.92 47.77
N VAL A 64 -6.46 18.86 48.49
CA VAL A 64 -6.79 17.55 47.90
C VAL A 64 -7.99 17.65 46.96
N THR A 65 -9.02 18.44 47.32
CA THR A 65 -10.18 18.67 46.44
C THR A 65 -9.78 19.36 45.14
N ALA A 66 -8.95 20.41 45.22
CA ALA A 66 -8.45 21.11 44.05
C ALA A 66 -7.59 20.20 43.15
N ALA A 67 -6.70 19.41 43.76
CA ALA A 67 -5.89 18.42 43.05
C ALA A 67 -6.76 17.36 42.37
N ALA A 68 -7.81 16.87 43.05
CA ALA A 68 -8.75 15.91 42.47
C ALA A 68 -9.48 16.48 41.25
N LEU A 69 -9.99 17.70 41.32
CA LEU A 69 -10.63 18.37 40.18
C LEU A 69 -9.67 18.52 39.01
N LEU A 70 -8.42 18.94 39.27
CA LEU A 70 -7.40 19.06 38.22
C LEU A 70 -7.09 17.72 37.54
N VAL A 71 -6.90 16.65 38.32
CA VAL A 71 -6.64 15.30 37.77
C VAL A 71 -7.84 14.82 36.95
N LEU A 72 -9.07 15.04 37.40
CA LEU A 72 -10.27 14.67 36.64
C LEU A 72 -10.41 15.46 35.34
N LEU A 73 -10.10 16.76 35.35
CA LEU A 73 -10.09 17.59 34.15
C LEU A 73 -9.05 17.11 33.14
N LEU A 74 -7.83 16.80 33.60
CA LEU A 74 -6.77 16.25 32.73
C LEU A 74 -7.16 14.87 32.19
N ALA A 75 -7.72 13.99 33.02
CA ALA A 75 -8.21 12.67 32.59
C ALA A 75 -9.34 12.78 31.57
N ALA A 76 -10.28 13.72 31.77
CA ALA A 76 -11.35 14.01 30.81
C ALA A 76 -10.79 14.55 29.49
N ALA A 77 -9.77 15.42 29.52
CA ALA A 77 -9.12 15.91 28.32
C ALA A 77 -8.41 14.78 27.55
N VAL A 78 -7.66 13.92 28.24
CA VAL A 78 -7.02 12.74 27.63
C VAL A 78 -8.06 11.81 27.01
N ALA A 79 -9.14 11.49 27.74
CA ALA A 79 -10.22 10.65 27.23
C ALA A 79 -10.92 11.28 26.02
N ALA A 80 -11.15 12.58 26.03
CA ALA A 80 -11.74 13.30 24.92
C ALA A 80 -10.85 13.25 23.66
N VAL A 81 -9.53 13.37 23.81
CA VAL A 81 -8.59 13.21 22.69
C VAL A 81 -8.64 11.78 22.15
N ILE A 82 -8.58 10.76 23.01
CA ILE A 82 -8.64 9.34 22.58
C ILE A 82 -9.92 9.04 21.78
N VAL A 83 -11.08 9.56 22.23
CA VAL A 83 -12.37 9.30 21.57
C VAL A 83 -12.53 10.11 20.27
N ARG A 84 -11.93 11.30 20.19
CA ARG A 84 -12.06 12.19 19.02
C ARG A 84 -10.96 12.04 17.99
N ALA A 85 -9.80 11.51 18.38
CA ALA A 85 -8.72 11.23 17.46
C ALA A 85 -9.22 10.28 16.38
N ARG A 86 -8.88 10.58 15.11
CA ARG A 86 -9.28 9.76 13.97
C ARG A 86 -8.25 8.66 13.79
N PRO A 87 -8.63 7.38 13.97
CA PRO A 87 -7.77 6.28 13.59
C PRO A 87 -7.41 6.38 12.11
N ALA A 88 -6.21 5.93 11.76
CA ALA A 88 -5.84 5.75 10.38
C ALA A 88 -6.75 4.69 9.75
N LEU A 89 -7.15 4.93 8.51
CA LEU A 89 -7.84 3.96 7.67
C LEU A 89 -6.97 3.71 6.46
N SER A 90 -6.90 2.46 6.01
CA SER A 90 -6.28 2.14 4.73
C SER A 90 -7.06 2.85 3.62
N PRO A 91 -6.38 3.58 2.71
CA PRO A 91 -6.99 4.09 1.50
C PRO A 91 -7.51 2.94 0.64
N THR A 92 -8.75 3.04 0.17
CA THR A 92 -9.42 2.00 -0.62
C THR A 92 -10.35 2.61 -1.65
N VAL A 93 -10.67 1.85 -2.70
CA VAL A 93 -11.74 2.17 -3.65
C VAL A 93 -13.04 1.54 -3.15
N ASP A 94 -14.01 2.35 -2.72
CA ASP A 94 -15.29 1.84 -2.24
C ASP A 94 -16.13 1.28 -3.40
N LEU A 95 -16.66 0.07 -3.21
CA LEU A 95 -17.42 -0.64 -4.23
C LEU A 95 -18.91 -0.62 -3.87
N ALA A 96 -19.70 0.17 -4.61
CA ALA A 96 -21.14 0.23 -4.40
C ALA A 96 -21.80 -1.13 -4.72
N GLU A 97 -22.89 -1.48 -4.02
CA GLU A 97 -23.62 -2.72 -4.28
C GLU A 97 -24.15 -2.80 -5.72
N SER A 98 -24.53 -1.65 -6.31
CA SER A 98 -24.95 -1.58 -7.72
C SER A 98 -23.82 -1.86 -8.70
N ALA A 99 -22.55 -1.68 -8.31
CA ALA A 99 -21.39 -1.92 -9.17
C ALA A 99 -20.89 -3.37 -9.10
N ALA A 100 -21.35 -4.16 -8.13
CA ALA A 100 -20.91 -5.55 -7.92
C ALA A 100 -21.98 -6.42 -7.22
N PRO A 101 -23.21 -6.50 -7.76
CA PRO A 101 -24.31 -7.19 -7.08
C PRO A 101 -24.01 -8.67 -6.86
N ASP A 102 -23.31 -9.31 -7.80
CA ASP A 102 -22.91 -10.71 -7.70
C ASP A 102 -21.87 -10.97 -6.60
N LEU A 103 -20.91 -10.06 -6.44
CA LEU A 103 -19.93 -10.15 -5.35
C LEU A 103 -20.60 -9.97 -3.99
N TYR A 104 -21.50 -9.00 -3.86
CA TYR A 104 -22.26 -8.78 -2.63
C TYR A 104 -23.12 -10.00 -2.27
N ARG A 105 -23.76 -10.64 -3.26
CA ARG A 105 -24.51 -11.89 -3.05
C ARG A 105 -23.60 -13.02 -2.59
N LEU A 106 -22.46 -13.23 -3.26
CA LEU A 106 -21.48 -14.25 -2.88
C LEU A 106 -21.03 -14.09 -1.43
N VAL A 107 -20.73 -12.85 -1.02
CA VAL A 107 -20.29 -12.54 0.36
C VAL A 107 -21.41 -12.76 1.38
N ARG A 108 -22.67 -12.43 1.03
CA ARG A 108 -23.83 -12.70 1.89
C ARG A 108 -24.09 -14.20 2.05
N ASP A 109 -24.07 -14.95 0.96
CA ASP A 109 -24.22 -16.41 0.98
C ASP A 109 -23.10 -17.07 1.80
N LEU A 110 -21.88 -16.54 1.70
CA LEU A 110 -20.74 -16.98 2.49
C LEU A 110 -20.95 -16.69 3.99
N ALA A 111 -21.40 -15.48 4.34
CA ALA A 111 -21.70 -15.11 5.72
C ALA A 111 -22.82 -15.98 6.32
N GLU A 112 -23.86 -16.28 5.54
CA GLU A 112 -24.95 -17.17 5.93
C GLU A 112 -24.45 -18.59 6.20
N ARG A 113 -23.64 -19.17 5.29
CA ARG A 113 -23.04 -20.51 5.48
C ARG A 113 -22.14 -20.60 6.70
N LEU A 114 -21.48 -19.50 7.04
CA LEU A 114 -20.58 -19.43 8.19
C LEU A 114 -21.32 -19.08 9.50
N ASP A 115 -22.62 -18.78 9.44
CA ASP A 115 -23.43 -18.31 10.58
C ASP A 115 -22.81 -17.07 11.26
N VAL A 116 -22.47 -16.07 10.45
CA VAL A 116 -21.90 -14.79 10.91
C VAL A 116 -22.63 -13.61 10.28
N PRO A 117 -22.63 -12.42 10.93
CA PRO A 117 -23.21 -11.23 10.32
C PRO A 117 -22.46 -10.86 9.03
N PRO A 118 -23.16 -10.46 7.96
CA PRO A 118 -22.51 -10.04 6.72
C PRO A 118 -21.71 -8.74 6.95
N PRO A 119 -20.58 -8.54 6.23
CA PRO A 119 -19.91 -7.25 6.16
C PRO A 119 -20.86 -6.11 5.73
N SER A 120 -20.58 -4.88 6.16
CA SER A 120 -21.45 -3.74 5.88
C SER A 120 -21.29 -3.16 4.47
N ALA A 121 -20.09 -3.28 3.90
CA ALA A 121 -19.74 -2.84 2.55
C ALA A 121 -18.51 -3.63 2.07
N ILE A 122 -18.20 -3.48 0.78
CA ILE A 122 -17.01 -4.03 0.13
C ILE A 122 -16.17 -2.88 -0.43
N ALA A 123 -14.85 -2.96 -0.30
CA ALA A 123 -13.91 -2.02 -0.90
C ALA A 123 -12.71 -2.77 -1.51
N LEU A 124 -12.07 -2.17 -2.50
CA LEU A 124 -10.87 -2.70 -3.16
C LEU A 124 -9.61 -1.95 -2.71
N THR A 125 -8.48 -2.64 -2.69
CA THR A 125 -7.16 -2.08 -2.39
C THR A 125 -6.13 -2.62 -3.39
N PRO A 126 -5.14 -1.82 -3.84
CA PRO A 126 -4.08 -2.28 -4.73
C PRO A 126 -3.01 -3.07 -3.96
N ASP A 127 -3.42 -4.18 -3.33
CA ASP A 127 -2.57 -5.05 -2.54
C ASP A 127 -3.03 -6.51 -2.69
N CYS A 128 -2.14 -7.48 -2.47
CA CYS A 128 -2.46 -8.91 -2.50
C CYS A 128 -2.90 -9.42 -1.11
N ASP A 129 -3.79 -8.70 -0.42
CA ASP A 129 -4.34 -9.14 0.87
C ASP A 129 -5.84 -8.83 0.98
N SER A 130 -6.53 -9.42 1.96
CA SER A 130 -7.93 -9.15 2.23
C SER A 130 -8.20 -9.19 3.72
N TRP A 131 -8.90 -8.18 4.23
CA TRP A 131 -9.16 -8.03 5.67
C TRP A 131 -10.50 -7.35 5.96
N LEU A 132 -10.85 -7.30 7.25
CA LEU A 132 -12.01 -6.57 7.75
C LEU A 132 -11.57 -5.23 8.34
N GLU A 133 -12.03 -4.13 7.74
CA GLU A 133 -11.74 -2.78 8.22
C GLU A 133 -12.88 -2.25 9.10
N ASP A 134 -12.56 -1.90 10.36
CA ASP A 134 -13.51 -1.30 11.27
C ASP A 134 -13.61 0.22 11.04
N ARG A 135 -14.62 0.61 10.25
CA ARG A 135 -14.95 2.02 9.97
C ARG A 135 -15.96 2.62 10.97
N THR A 136 -16.28 1.93 12.06
CA THR A 136 -17.33 2.36 13.01
C THR A 136 -16.88 3.41 14.02
N HIS A 137 -15.61 3.82 13.99
CA HIS A 137 -15.09 4.78 14.97
C HIS A 137 -15.87 6.12 14.90
N PRO A 138 -16.34 6.68 16.04
CA PRO A 138 -17.16 7.89 16.06
C PRO A 138 -16.55 9.08 15.32
N ALA A 139 -15.22 9.19 15.32
CA ALA A 139 -14.49 10.26 14.66
C ALA A 139 -14.66 10.29 13.12
N HIS A 140 -15.02 9.16 12.48
CA HIS A 140 -15.35 9.13 11.04
C HIS A 140 -16.76 9.63 10.77
N THR A 141 -17.73 9.33 11.65
CA THR A 141 -19.13 9.78 11.48
C THR A 141 -19.31 11.29 11.56
N ALA A 142 -18.44 12.00 12.31
CA ALA A 142 -18.48 13.46 12.43
C ALA A 142 -17.91 14.19 11.20
N ALA A 143 -17.14 13.50 10.35
CA ALA A 143 -16.53 14.07 9.15
C ALA A 143 -17.41 13.93 7.90
N GLY A 144 -18.36 13.00 7.88
CA GLY A 144 -19.28 12.78 6.75
C GLY A 144 -20.25 13.93 6.44
N GLN A 145 -20.10 15.09 7.09
CA GLN A 145 -20.81 16.33 6.76
C GLN A 145 -19.93 17.35 6.01
N GLY A 146 -18.64 17.07 5.81
CA GLY A 146 -17.74 17.95 5.06
C GLY A 146 -16.54 17.17 4.51
N SER A 147 -16.43 17.13 3.18
CA SER A 147 -15.32 16.62 2.37
C SER A 147 -15.01 15.11 2.43
N LEU A 148 -15.56 14.36 1.48
CA LEU A 148 -14.90 13.22 0.85
C LEU A 148 -14.91 13.48 -0.68
N PRO A 149 -13.79 13.32 -1.41
CA PRO A 149 -13.83 13.22 -2.86
C PRO A 149 -14.32 11.81 -3.23
N ALA A 150 -15.64 11.64 -3.19
CA ALA A 150 -16.29 10.41 -3.64
C ALA A 150 -16.57 10.53 -5.14
N ARG A 151 -15.74 9.90 -5.99
CA ARG A 151 -16.15 9.58 -7.36
C ARG A 151 -16.99 8.30 -7.28
N PHE A 152 -18.30 8.51 -7.21
CA PHE A 152 -19.32 7.47 -7.31
C PHE A 152 -19.23 6.78 -8.68
N ILE A 153 -19.14 5.44 -8.68
CA ILE A 153 -19.78 4.65 -9.76
C ILE A 153 -21.29 4.77 -9.52
N ARG A 154 -22.02 5.20 -10.55
CA ARG A 154 -23.32 5.89 -10.45
C ARG A 154 -24.47 4.98 -9.97
N GLY A 155 -25.26 5.45 -9.01
CA GLY A 155 -26.57 4.88 -8.64
C GLY A 155 -27.07 5.38 -7.29
N GLY A 156 -27.85 6.47 -7.27
CA GLY A 156 -28.31 7.12 -6.03
C GLY A 156 -29.47 6.40 -5.33
N ALA A 157 -29.46 6.43 -4.01
CA ALA A 157 -30.67 6.43 -3.18
C ALA A 157 -30.39 7.11 -1.83
N ASP A 158 -31.24 8.10 -1.54
CA ASP A 158 -31.37 8.87 -0.30
C ASP A 158 -31.48 7.99 0.96
N VAL A 159 -30.80 8.37 2.04
CA VAL A 159 -31.26 8.05 3.41
C VAL A 159 -31.05 9.24 4.34
N ARG A 160 -32.13 10.00 4.57
CA ARG A 160 -32.21 11.02 5.61
C ARG A 160 -32.37 10.37 6.99
N SER A 161 -31.57 10.88 7.93
CA SER A 161 -31.67 10.90 9.39
C SER A 161 -32.81 10.14 10.08
N GLY A 162 -32.44 9.10 10.84
CA GLY A 162 -33.22 8.58 11.97
C GLY A 162 -32.27 8.17 13.09
N ARG A 163 -32.47 8.71 14.30
CA ARG A 163 -31.71 8.39 15.53
C ARG A 163 -32.11 7.00 16.02
N ALA A 164 -31.87 5.98 15.20
CA ALA A 164 -32.14 4.59 15.52
C ALA A 164 -31.01 4.04 16.42
N ARG A 165 -31.41 3.24 17.41
CA ARG A 165 -30.55 2.45 18.31
C ARG A 165 -29.40 1.86 17.48
N ARG A 166 -28.16 2.34 17.66
CA ARG A 166 -26.99 1.94 16.86
C ARG A 166 -26.74 0.45 17.03
N VAL A 167 -27.27 -0.35 16.12
CA VAL A 167 -26.74 -1.67 15.83
C VAL A 167 -25.27 -1.46 15.49
N PRO A 168 -24.31 -2.15 16.14
CA PRO A 168 -22.91 -2.05 15.76
C PRO A 168 -22.82 -2.37 14.26
N ALA A 169 -22.44 -1.39 13.44
CA ALA A 169 -22.27 -1.64 12.02
C ALA A 169 -21.17 -2.69 11.83
N ALA A 170 -21.42 -3.70 11.00
CA ALA A 170 -20.42 -4.70 10.67
C ALA A 170 -19.18 -4.03 10.03
N PRO A 171 -17.98 -4.61 10.15
CA PRO A 171 -16.81 -4.09 9.46
C PRO A 171 -16.99 -4.13 7.92
N VAL A 172 -16.19 -3.33 7.22
CA VAL A 172 -16.11 -3.33 5.75
C VAL A 172 -15.15 -4.43 5.31
N LEU A 173 -15.53 -5.22 4.32
CA LEU A 173 -14.64 -6.20 3.71
C LEU A 173 -13.75 -5.50 2.68
N VAL A 174 -12.45 -5.49 2.92
CA VAL A 174 -11.46 -4.98 1.96
C VAL A 174 -10.85 -6.16 1.22
N ILE A 175 -10.87 -6.11 -0.11
CA ILE A 175 -10.39 -7.16 -1.00
C ILE A 175 -9.25 -6.60 -1.83
N GLY A 176 -8.15 -7.35 -1.92
CA GLY A 176 -7.05 -7.06 -2.82
C GLY A 176 -7.51 -7.13 -4.27
N SER A 177 -7.36 -6.04 -5.01
CA SER A 177 -7.77 -5.99 -6.42
C SER A 177 -7.08 -7.04 -7.29
N PRO A 178 -5.80 -7.42 -7.09
CA PRO A 178 -5.19 -8.48 -7.89
C PRO A 178 -5.91 -9.83 -7.73
N PHE A 179 -6.54 -10.08 -6.58
CA PHE A 179 -7.35 -11.30 -6.39
C PHE A 179 -8.61 -11.30 -7.24
N MET A 180 -9.22 -10.14 -7.49
CA MET A 180 -10.39 -10.06 -8.37
C MET A 180 -10.02 -10.48 -9.80
N TRP A 181 -8.85 -10.11 -10.31
CA TRP A 181 -8.44 -10.47 -11.67
C TRP A 181 -7.80 -11.85 -11.79
N TRP A 182 -7.01 -12.27 -10.80
CA TRP A 182 -6.26 -13.53 -10.89
C TRP A 182 -7.05 -14.77 -10.44
N MET A 183 -7.90 -14.62 -9.42
CA MET A 183 -8.59 -15.76 -8.80
C MET A 183 -9.86 -16.13 -9.56
N ARG A 184 -10.19 -17.42 -9.56
CA ARG A 184 -11.52 -17.90 -9.96
C ARG A 184 -12.53 -17.65 -8.86
N VAL A 185 -13.81 -17.55 -9.22
CA VAL A 185 -14.88 -17.27 -8.25
C VAL A 185 -14.84 -18.25 -7.06
N GLY A 186 -14.55 -19.53 -7.30
CA GLY A 186 -14.40 -20.56 -6.25
C GLY A 186 -13.19 -20.32 -5.35
N GLU A 187 -12.05 -19.94 -5.92
CA GLU A 187 -10.80 -19.64 -5.20
C GLU A 187 -10.95 -18.38 -4.34
N LEU A 188 -11.51 -17.30 -4.92
CA LEU A 188 -11.78 -16.06 -4.20
C LEU A 188 -12.70 -16.34 -3.00
N ARG A 189 -13.80 -17.07 -3.21
CA ARG A 189 -14.73 -17.45 -2.13
C ARG A 189 -14.01 -18.23 -1.02
N ALA A 190 -13.12 -19.16 -1.38
CA ALA A 190 -12.35 -19.94 -0.42
C ALA A 190 -11.35 -19.08 0.39
N ILE A 191 -10.72 -18.08 -0.23
CA ILE A 191 -9.82 -17.12 0.43
C ILE A 191 -10.59 -16.14 1.32
N LEU A 192 -11.77 -15.69 0.88
CA LEU A 192 -12.60 -14.76 1.65
C LEU A 192 -13.31 -15.44 2.83
N ALA A 193 -13.49 -16.76 2.81
CA ALA A 193 -14.16 -17.52 3.88
C ALA A 193 -13.60 -17.21 5.30
N PRO A 194 -12.29 -17.32 5.59
CA PRO A 194 -11.74 -16.94 6.89
C PRO A 194 -11.87 -15.45 7.20
N VAL A 195 -11.83 -14.56 6.20
CA VAL A 195 -11.98 -13.11 6.42
C VAL A 195 -13.41 -12.79 6.83
N VAL A 196 -14.40 -13.29 6.08
CA VAL A 196 -15.83 -13.11 6.37
C VAL A 196 -16.20 -13.80 7.68
N ALA A 197 -15.67 -14.99 7.99
CA ALA A 197 -15.87 -15.64 9.29
C ALA A 197 -15.42 -14.76 10.48
N GLY A 198 -14.47 -13.83 10.25
CA GLY A 198 -13.99 -12.85 11.22
C GLY A 198 -15.03 -11.80 11.62
N THR A 199 -16.13 -11.62 10.87
CA THR A 199 -17.20 -10.67 11.24
C THR A 199 -17.90 -11.09 12.52
N GLY A 200 -18.03 -12.41 12.78
CA GLY A 200 -18.62 -12.96 14.00
C GLY A 200 -17.92 -12.47 15.27
N PRO A 201 -16.62 -12.78 15.47
CA PRO A 201 -15.85 -12.25 16.60
C PRO A 201 -15.79 -10.72 16.61
N SER A 202 -15.76 -10.07 15.44
CA SER A 202 -15.73 -8.60 15.33
C SER A 202 -17.03 -7.94 15.82
N ALA A 203 -18.17 -8.63 15.71
CA ALA A 203 -19.45 -8.16 16.22
C ALA A 203 -19.56 -8.27 17.76
N HIS A 204 -18.66 -9.02 18.41
CA HIS A 204 -18.70 -9.17 19.87
C HIS A 204 -18.40 -7.83 20.57
N PRO A 205 -19.26 -7.34 21.49
CA PRO A 205 -19.15 -6.00 22.05
C PRO A 205 -17.83 -5.76 22.79
N ASP A 206 -17.33 -6.77 23.53
CA ASP A 206 -16.05 -6.68 24.24
C ASP A 206 -14.85 -6.52 23.29
N ILE A 207 -14.81 -7.28 22.19
CA ILE A 207 -13.73 -7.24 21.19
C ILE A 207 -13.78 -5.90 20.44
N ALA A 208 -14.97 -5.50 19.99
CA ALA A 208 -15.18 -4.21 19.33
C ALA A 208 -14.80 -3.02 20.24
N ALA A 209 -15.14 -3.08 21.54
CA ALA A 209 -14.76 -2.05 22.50
C ALA A 209 -13.24 -2.01 22.75
N ALA A 210 -12.58 -3.17 22.82
CA ALA A 210 -11.14 -3.27 22.97
C ALA A 210 -10.41 -2.71 21.73
N ARG A 211 -10.82 -3.08 20.51
CA ARG A 211 -10.28 -2.54 19.25
C ARG A 211 -10.44 -1.03 19.15
N ARG A 212 -11.64 -0.49 19.42
CA ARG A 212 -11.89 0.96 19.43
C ARG A 212 -10.97 1.68 20.43
N PHE A 213 -10.75 1.09 21.61
CA PHE A 213 -9.85 1.69 22.60
C PHE A 213 -8.40 1.69 22.12
N VAL A 214 -7.89 0.57 21.59
CA VAL A 214 -6.51 0.48 21.06
C VAL A 214 -6.31 1.43 19.88
N ARG A 215 -7.23 1.43 18.90
CA ARG A 215 -7.21 2.34 17.74
C ARG A 215 -7.29 3.80 18.16
N GLY A 216 -8.12 4.15 19.14
CA GLY A 216 -8.22 5.51 19.67
C GLY A 216 -6.96 5.97 20.40
N LEU A 217 -6.30 5.07 21.14
CA LEU A 217 -5.01 5.36 21.76
C LEU A 217 -3.93 5.61 20.70
N ASP A 218 -3.86 4.77 19.67
CA ASP A 218 -2.91 4.92 18.56
C ASP A 218 -3.13 6.24 17.81
N ALA A 219 -4.39 6.54 17.49
CA ALA A 219 -4.79 7.83 16.91
C ALA A 219 -4.37 9.02 17.79
N ALA A 220 -4.50 8.92 19.12
CA ALA A 220 -4.08 9.98 20.04
C ALA A 220 -2.55 10.17 20.05
N VAL A 221 -1.77 9.10 19.89
CA VAL A 221 -0.32 9.19 19.70
C VAL A 221 0.00 9.91 18.39
N GLY A 222 -0.70 9.57 17.30
CA GLY A 222 -0.56 10.26 16.01
C GLY A 222 -0.85 11.75 16.10
N VAL A 223 -1.94 12.15 16.78
CA VAL A 223 -2.27 13.57 17.02
C VAL A 223 -1.18 14.29 17.80
N ALA A 224 -0.58 13.65 18.80
CA ALA A 224 0.49 14.22 19.62
C ALA A 224 1.84 14.32 18.89
N ALA A 225 2.06 13.48 17.86
CA ALA A 225 3.29 13.44 17.08
C ALA A 225 3.29 14.42 15.89
N ARG A 226 2.19 15.14 15.65
CA ARG A 226 2.07 16.03 14.48
C ARG A 226 3.14 17.14 14.48
N PRO A 227 3.91 17.29 13.38
CA PRO A 227 4.82 18.41 13.21
C PRO A 227 4.05 19.74 13.10
N GLY A 228 4.71 20.87 13.43
CA GLY A 228 4.10 22.21 13.32
C GLY A 228 3.17 22.63 14.47
N LEU A 229 3.05 21.82 15.53
CA LEU A 229 2.34 22.24 16.74
C LEU A 229 3.11 23.36 17.46
N GLY A 230 2.51 24.54 17.54
CA GLY A 230 3.04 25.64 18.35
C GLY A 230 3.28 25.22 19.82
N VAL A 231 4.23 25.86 20.50
CA VAL A 231 4.70 25.48 21.85
C VAL A 231 3.54 25.28 22.84
N LEU A 232 2.53 26.14 22.78
CA LEU A 232 1.34 26.10 23.65
C LEU A 232 0.48 24.83 23.47
N ARG A 233 0.41 24.25 22.27
CA ARG A 233 -0.31 22.98 22.02
C ARG A 233 0.56 21.75 22.26
N ARG A 234 1.88 21.90 22.10
CA ARG A 234 2.86 20.81 22.20
C ARG A 234 2.92 20.20 23.60
N ILE A 235 2.89 21.03 24.65
CA ILE A 235 2.97 20.57 26.04
C ILE A 235 1.76 19.69 26.43
N PRO A 236 0.50 20.16 26.31
CA PRO A 236 -0.66 19.34 26.69
C PRO A 236 -0.83 18.11 25.79
N LEU A 237 -0.58 18.23 24.47
CA LEU A 237 -0.65 17.08 23.57
C LEU A 237 0.49 16.08 23.82
N GLY A 238 1.68 16.56 24.18
CA GLY A 238 2.80 15.71 24.59
C GLY A 238 2.50 14.89 25.84
N PHE A 239 1.81 15.49 26.82
CA PHE A 239 1.29 14.76 27.99
C PHE A 239 0.29 13.67 27.57
N VAL A 240 -0.71 14.02 26.75
CA VAL A 240 -1.69 13.05 26.23
C VAL A 240 -1.00 11.90 25.48
N GLY A 241 -0.06 12.21 24.58
CA GLY A 241 0.69 11.21 23.83
C GLY A 241 1.52 10.30 24.72
N SER A 242 2.09 10.81 25.81
CA SER A 242 2.84 9.99 26.78
C SER A 242 1.92 9.03 27.55
N ILE A 243 0.75 9.48 27.99
CA ILE A 243 -0.26 8.60 28.61
C ILE A 243 -0.76 7.56 27.60
N ALA A 244 -1.08 7.97 26.37
CA ALA A 244 -1.55 7.08 25.32
C ALA A 244 -0.51 5.99 24.99
N ARG A 245 0.77 6.36 24.85
CA ARG A 245 1.88 5.41 24.66
C ARG A 245 2.04 4.43 25.82
N LEU A 246 1.91 4.89 27.06
CA LEU A 246 1.98 4.02 28.23
C LEU A 246 0.86 2.97 28.20
N LEU A 247 -0.38 3.40 27.94
CA LEU A 247 -1.52 2.49 27.84
C LEU A 247 -1.39 1.53 26.66
N LEU A 248 -0.95 2.00 25.49
CA LEU A 248 -0.69 1.15 24.32
C LEU A 248 0.35 0.07 24.61
N ARG A 249 1.46 0.43 25.27
CA ARG A 249 2.49 -0.54 25.69
C ARG A 249 1.91 -1.62 26.59
N GLY A 250 1.04 -1.24 27.53
CA GLY A 250 0.31 -2.20 28.37
C GLY A 250 -0.65 -3.09 27.59
N CYS A 251 -1.30 -2.56 26.54
CA CYS A 251 -2.26 -3.30 25.73
C CYS A 251 -1.62 -4.21 24.67
N ARG A 252 -0.37 -3.94 24.22
CA ARG A 252 0.25 -4.58 23.05
C ARG A 252 0.12 -6.11 23.01
N VAL A 253 0.54 -6.79 24.07
CA VAL A 253 0.50 -8.26 24.13
C VAL A 253 -0.95 -8.76 24.08
N HIS A 254 -1.84 -8.16 24.88
CA HIS A 254 -3.24 -8.58 24.91
C HIS A 254 -3.97 -8.29 23.60
N ALA A 255 -3.68 -7.18 22.93
CA ALA A 255 -4.22 -6.87 21.62
C ALA A 255 -3.74 -7.89 20.57
N ALA A 256 -2.44 -8.22 20.53
CA ALA A 256 -1.91 -9.20 19.59
C ALA A 256 -2.49 -10.62 19.82
N GLU A 257 -2.61 -11.06 21.09
CA GLU A 257 -3.25 -12.34 21.44
C GLU A 257 -4.76 -12.33 21.12
N MET A 258 -5.44 -11.19 21.32
CA MET A 258 -6.84 -11.03 20.95
C MET A 258 -7.05 -11.22 19.45
N GLU A 259 -6.26 -10.54 18.61
CA GLU A 259 -6.35 -10.68 17.14
C GLU A 259 -5.98 -12.09 16.67
N ARG A 260 -4.97 -12.72 17.27
CA ARG A 260 -4.65 -14.14 17.01
C ARG A 260 -5.80 -15.07 17.36
N GLY A 261 -6.47 -14.85 18.49
CA GLY A 261 -7.67 -15.61 18.87
C GLY A 261 -8.83 -15.41 17.89
N VAL A 262 -9.04 -14.17 17.40
CA VAL A 262 -10.05 -13.87 16.36
C VAL A 262 -9.72 -14.61 15.07
N ALA A 263 -8.47 -14.54 14.62
CA ALA A 263 -8.02 -15.21 13.40
C ALA A 263 -8.15 -16.74 13.51
N ALA A 264 -7.79 -17.32 14.65
CA ALA A 264 -7.97 -18.76 14.90
C ALA A 264 -9.44 -19.17 14.83
N ALA A 265 -10.33 -18.46 15.54
CA ALA A 265 -11.76 -18.73 15.52
C ALA A 265 -12.38 -18.58 14.12
N ALA A 266 -11.92 -17.60 13.36
CA ALA A 266 -12.37 -17.36 11.99
C ALA A 266 -11.88 -18.46 11.02
N SER A 267 -10.61 -18.86 11.13
CA SER A 267 -10.01 -19.94 10.34
C SER A 267 -10.72 -21.29 10.57
N GLU A 268 -10.97 -21.65 11.84
CA GLU A 268 -11.66 -22.88 12.22
C GLU A 268 -13.10 -22.90 11.68
N ARG A 269 -13.85 -21.81 11.85
CA ARG A 269 -15.20 -21.67 11.28
C ARG A 269 -15.19 -21.81 9.75
N ALA A 270 -14.18 -21.22 9.10
CA ALA A 270 -14.02 -21.31 7.65
C ALA A 270 -13.64 -22.71 7.16
N GLN A 271 -13.22 -23.66 8.01
CA GLN A 271 -12.96 -25.05 7.56
C GLN A 271 -14.21 -25.73 7.00
N ALA A 272 -15.40 -25.28 7.39
CA ALA A 272 -16.66 -25.79 6.86
C ALA A 272 -16.92 -25.39 5.39
N VAL A 273 -16.16 -24.42 4.85
CA VAL A 273 -16.38 -23.85 3.52
C VAL A 273 -15.13 -24.03 2.65
N ASP A 274 -15.26 -24.90 1.63
CA ASP A 274 -14.28 -25.18 0.56
C ASP A 274 -12.82 -25.33 1.02
N TYR A 275 -12.62 -26.06 2.12
CA TYR A 275 -11.28 -26.26 2.69
C TYR A 275 -10.26 -26.77 1.66
N GLY A 276 -10.66 -27.72 0.79
CA GLY A 276 -9.79 -28.25 -0.27
C GLY A 276 -9.41 -27.19 -1.31
N VAL A 277 -10.37 -26.40 -1.78
CA VAL A 277 -10.12 -25.29 -2.73
C VAL A 277 -9.24 -24.23 -2.10
N ARG A 278 -9.38 -23.98 -0.79
CA ARG A 278 -8.57 -23.00 -0.07
C ARG A 278 -7.08 -23.33 -0.12
N ILE A 279 -6.69 -24.59 -0.02
CA ILE A 279 -5.26 -24.99 -0.09
C ILE A 279 -4.66 -24.54 -1.43
N VAL A 280 -5.33 -24.87 -2.53
CA VAL A 280 -4.90 -24.47 -3.88
C VAL A 280 -4.91 -22.94 -4.03
N ALA A 281 -5.95 -22.28 -3.52
CA ALA A 281 -6.07 -20.84 -3.61
C ALA A 281 -4.94 -20.10 -2.84
N GLN A 282 -4.45 -20.65 -1.73
CA GLN A 282 -3.31 -20.07 -0.98
C GLN A 282 -1.99 -20.13 -1.77
N GLU A 283 -1.76 -21.17 -2.57
CA GLU A 283 -0.61 -21.20 -3.49
C GLU A 283 -0.72 -20.10 -4.54
N GLN A 284 -1.93 -19.83 -5.03
CA GLN A 284 -2.19 -18.74 -5.98
C GLN A 284 -1.97 -17.35 -5.37
N VAL A 285 -2.12 -17.18 -4.05
CA VAL A 285 -1.81 -15.91 -3.38
C VAL A 285 -0.32 -15.60 -3.47
N GLY A 286 0.54 -16.58 -3.19
CA GLY A 286 2.00 -16.40 -3.30
C GLY A 286 2.43 -16.04 -4.72
N LEU A 287 1.82 -16.69 -5.71
CA LEU A 287 2.04 -16.37 -7.12
C LEU A 287 1.57 -14.95 -7.46
N ALA A 288 0.37 -14.56 -7.00
CA ALA A 288 -0.17 -13.22 -7.21
C ALA A 288 0.74 -12.13 -6.65
N TYR A 289 1.29 -12.31 -5.45
CA TYR A 289 2.28 -11.39 -4.87
C TYR A 289 3.52 -11.23 -5.76
N ALA A 290 4.10 -12.33 -6.22
CA ALA A 290 5.29 -12.29 -7.06
C ALA A 290 5.03 -11.60 -8.42
N GLY A 291 3.86 -11.83 -9.01
CA GLY A 291 3.44 -11.14 -10.23
C GLY A 291 3.17 -9.65 -10.01
N TRP A 292 2.48 -9.31 -8.92
CA TRP A 292 2.16 -7.93 -8.55
C TRP A 292 3.42 -7.11 -8.33
N ASP A 293 4.37 -7.60 -7.52
CA ASP A 293 5.64 -6.91 -7.25
C ASP A 293 6.45 -6.65 -8.52
N ARG A 294 6.55 -7.65 -9.40
CA ARG A 294 7.22 -7.49 -10.71
C ARG A 294 6.50 -6.49 -11.59
N LEU A 295 5.17 -6.54 -11.64
CA LEU A 295 4.38 -5.60 -12.42
C LEU A 295 4.59 -4.17 -11.92
N LEU A 296 4.54 -3.94 -10.61
CA LEU A 296 4.76 -2.62 -10.01
C LEU A 296 6.16 -2.09 -10.32
N THR A 297 7.19 -2.92 -10.14
CA THR A 297 8.60 -2.50 -10.25
C THR A 297 9.12 -2.43 -11.68
N ARG A 298 8.70 -3.33 -12.57
CA ARG A 298 9.21 -3.46 -13.95
C ARG A 298 8.33 -2.79 -14.99
N VAL A 299 7.04 -2.60 -14.72
CA VAL A 299 6.07 -2.08 -15.68
C VAL A 299 5.43 -0.78 -15.18
N ALA A 300 4.78 -0.76 -14.02
CA ALA A 300 4.07 0.44 -13.58
C ALA A 300 5.02 1.61 -13.27
N LEU A 301 6.13 1.34 -12.57
CA LEU A 301 7.08 2.38 -12.14
C LEU A 301 7.70 3.18 -13.31
N PRO A 302 8.14 2.57 -14.43
CA PRO A 302 8.55 3.32 -15.62
C PRO A 302 7.49 4.30 -16.14
N ALA A 303 6.22 3.89 -16.19
CA ALA A 303 5.14 4.76 -16.63
C ALA A 303 4.95 5.92 -15.64
N TRP A 304 4.90 5.62 -14.35
CA TRP A 304 4.69 6.62 -13.29
C TRP A 304 5.76 7.71 -13.29
N ARG A 305 7.03 7.34 -13.44
CA ARG A 305 8.14 8.30 -13.57
C ARG A 305 8.01 9.26 -14.76
N MET A 306 7.18 8.94 -15.76
CA MET A 306 6.93 9.78 -16.94
C MET A 306 5.61 10.55 -16.90
N GLY A 307 4.95 10.61 -15.74
CA GLY A 307 3.65 11.24 -15.62
C GLY A 307 2.53 10.44 -16.28
N ARG A 308 2.70 9.11 -16.42
CA ARG A 308 1.71 8.21 -17.01
C ARG A 308 1.34 7.11 -16.03
N TRP A 309 0.17 6.51 -16.18
CA TRP A 309 -0.23 5.38 -15.33
C TRP A 309 -1.05 4.36 -16.13
N PRO A 310 -0.78 3.04 -16.01
CA PRO A 310 -1.55 2.04 -16.74
C PRO A 310 -3.01 2.02 -16.28
N SER A 311 -3.97 2.26 -17.17
CA SER A 311 -5.39 2.32 -16.77
C SER A 311 -5.99 0.96 -16.41
N ARG A 312 -5.32 -0.13 -16.78
CA ARG A 312 -5.75 -1.51 -16.55
C ARG A 312 -4.68 -2.33 -15.83
N LEU A 313 -4.24 -1.85 -14.67
CA LEU A 313 -3.11 -2.41 -13.93
C LEU A 313 -3.39 -3.85 -13.48
N ASP A 314 -4.55 -4.13 -12.91
CA ASP A 314 -4.93 -5.48 -12.46
C ASP A 314 -5.08 -6.45 -13.65
N ALA A 315 -5.54 -5.98 -14.81
CA ALA A 315 -5.51 -6.78 -16.03
C ALA A 315 -4.07 -7.15 -16.44
N GLY A 316 -3.11 -6.25 -16.22
CA GLY A 316 -1.69 -6.51 -16.44
C GLY A 316 -1.12 -7.62 -15.55
N VAL A 317 -1.67 -7.80 -14.34
CA VAL A 317 -1.30 -8.90 -13.43
C VAL A 317 -1.60 -10.25 -14.07
N VAL A 318 -2.76 -10.38 -14.72
CA VAL A 318 -3.15 -11.63 -15.39
C VAL A 318 -2.16 -11.96 -16.51
N SER A 319 -1.76 -10.96 -17.28
CA SER A 319 -0.76 -11.13 -18.34
C SER A 319 0.60 -11.53 -17.79
N ALA A 320 1.07 -10.87 -16.73
CA ALA A 320 2.32 -11.20 -16.06
C ALA A 320 2.33 -12.62 -15.49
N LEU A 321 1.28 -13.02 -14.80
CA LEU A 321 1.18 -14.34 -14.20
C LEU A 321 1.00 -15.45 -15.25
N THR A 322 0.30 -15.16 -16.35
CA THR A 322 0.21 -16.08 -17.49
C THR A 322 1.57 -16.27 -18.17
N GLU A 323 2.39 -15.22 -18.25
CA GLU A 323 3.75 -15.32 -18.74
C GLU A 323 4.67 -16.07 -17.78
N LEU A 324 4.59 -15.80 -16.48
CA LEU A 324 5.34 -16.50 -15.44
C LEU A 324 5.05 -18.00 -15.47
N SER A 325 3.76 -18.37 -15.52
CA SER A 325 3.35 -19.76 -15.60
C SER A 325 3.86 -20.47 -16.85
N ARG A 326 3.94 -19.77 -17.99
CA ARG A 326 4.51 -20.32 -19.24
C ARG A 326 6.02 -20.55 -19.13
N ARG A 327 6.77 -19.63 -18.52
CA ARG A 327 8.23 -19.75 -18.38
C ARG A 327 8.66 -20.82 -17.39
N ASP A 328 8.00 -20.84 -16.24
CA ASP A 328 8.36 -21.75 -15.14
C ASP A 328 7.70 -23.13 -15.28
N ARG A 329 6.91 -23.37 -16.34
CA ARG A 329 6.09 -24.58 -16.56
C ARG A 329 5.30 -24.95 -15.30
N LEU A 330 4.76 -23.94 -14.61
CA LEU A 330 3.99 -24.13 -13.39
C LEU A 330 2.69 -24.87 -13.74
N ALA A 331 2.65 -26.13 -13.36
CA ALA A 331 1.51 -27.04 -13.20
C ALA A 331 0.77 -27.61 -14.43
N GLU A 332 0.48 -28.91 -14.34
CA GLU A 332 -0.63 -29.57 -15.04
C GLU A 332 -1.96 -28.89 -14.67
N GLY A 333 -2.85 -28.63 -15.64
CA GLY A 333 -4.19 -28.06 -15.39
C GLY A 333 -4.30 -26.52 -15.39
N PHE A 334 -3.21 -25.78 -15.67
CA PHE A 334 -3.24 -24.31 -15.78
C PHE A 334 -4.22 -23.80 -16.86
N THR A 335 -4.22 -24.42 -18.04
CA THR A 335 -5.10 -24.05 -19.15
C THR A 335 -6.57 -24.28 -18.83
N SER A 336 -6.91 -25.37 -18.12
CA SER A 336 -8.27 -25.62 -17.66
C SER A 336 -8.73 -24.59 -16.62
N ARG A 337 -7.85 -24.20 -15.68
CA ARG A 337 -8.15 -23.16 -14.69
C ARG A 337 -8.42 -21.80 -15.35
N LEU A 338 -7.62 -21.42 -16.34
CA LEU A 338 -7.81 -20.14 -17.05
C LEU A 338 -9.18 -20.02 -17.74
N GLY A 339 -9.81 -21.14 -18.10
CA GLY A 339 -11.15 -21.18 -18.69
C GLY A 339 -12.29 -21.02 -17.69
N GLU A 340 -12.04 -21.08 -16.39
CA GLU A 340 -13.07 -20.85 -15.37
C GLU A 340 -13.36 -19.34 -15.20
N ARG A 341 -14.58 -19.01 -14.76
CA ARG A 341 -15.02 -17.62 -14.54
C ARG A 341 -14.08 -16.91 -13.54
N PRO A 342 -13.35 -15.85 -13.94
CA PRO A 342 -12.55 -15.03 -13.03
C PRO A 342 -13.46 -14.24 -12.07
N ALA A 343 -12.91 -13.83 -10.93
CA ALA A 343 -13.68 -13.11 -9.93
C ALA A 343 -14.08 -11.69 -10.37
N CYS A 344 -13.35 -11.04 -11.28
CA CYS A 344 -13.67 -9.71 -11.79
C CYS A 344 -14.98 -9.70 -12.59
N ASP A 345 -15.44 -10.85 -13.09
CA ASP A 345 -16.77 -11.01 -13.70
C ASP A 345 -17.92 -10.86 -12.69
N LEU A 346 -17.64 -10.73 -11.39
CA LEU A 346 -18.63 -10.40 -10.36
C LEU A 346 -18.88 -8.87 -10.27
N LEU A 347 -18.14 -8.07 -11.03
CA LEU A 347 -18.27 -6.63 -11.15
C LEU A 347 -19.05 -6.27 -12.43
N GLU A 348 -19.89 -5.23 -12.37
CA GLU A 348 -20.60 -4.72 -13.56
C GLU A 348 -19.65 -4.00 -14.52
N GLU A 349 -18.73 -3.19 -13.98
CA GLU A 349 -17.77 -2.38 -14.73
C GLU A 349 -16.33 -2.67 -14.24
N PRO A 350 -15.77 -3.86 -14.52
CA PRO A 350 -14.44 -4.23 -14.02
C PRO A 350 -13.35 -3.25 -14.46
N GLY A 351 -13.43 -2.71 -15.68
CA GLY A 351 -12.47 -1.70 -16.17
C GLY A 351 -12.45 -0.42 -15.34
N ALA A 352 -13.61 0.06 -14.87
CA ALA A 352 -13.67 1.26 -14.03
C ALA A 352 -13.10 1.00 -12.62
N ALA A 353 -13.31 -0.20 -12.10
CA ALA A 353 -12.72 -0.62 -10.81
C ALA A 353 -11.19 -0.76 -10.89
N ASP A 354 -10.66 -1.31 -11.99
CA ASP A 354 -9.22 -1.40 -12.26
C ASP A 354 -8.62 0.01 -12.39
N GLU A 355 -9.25 0.89 -13.18
CA GLU A 355 -8.79 2.27 -13.37
C GLU A 355 -8.67 3.03 -12.04
N ALA A 356 -9.71 2.95 -11.19
CA ALA A 356 -9.71 3.58 -9.88
C ALA A 356 -8.64 2.98 -8.95
N THR A 357 -8.43 1.66 -9.03
CA THR A 357 -7.43 0.97 -8.20
C THR A 357 -6.01 1.25 -8.67
N SER A 358 -5.78 1.37 -9.97
CA SER A 358 -4.50 1.76 -10.55
C SER A 358 -4.08 3.18 -10.14
N LEU A 359 -5.00 4.15 -10.16
CA LEU A 359 -4.75 5.48 -9.62
C LEU A 359 -4.39 5.45 -8.14
N LEU A 360 -5.12 4.64 -7.35
CA LEU A 360 -4.81 4.44 -5.94
C LEU A 360 -3.43 3.80 -5.74
N ALA A 361 -3.06 2.82 -6.58
CA ALA A 361 -1.74 2.18 -6.56
C ALA A 361 -0.64 3.21 -6.82
N ALA A 362 -0.78 4.03 -7.86
CA ALA A 362 0.21 5.06 -8.19
C ALA A 362 0.36 6.09 -7.06
N ARG A 363 -0.75 6.45 -6.41
CA ARG A 363 -0.71 7.32 -5.23
C ARG A 363 0.02 6.68 -4.04
N LEU A 364 -0.29 5.43 -3.73
CA LEU A 364 0.28 4.72 -2.58
C LEU A 364 1.76 4.33 -2.76
N PHE A 365 2.16 3.94 -3.97
CA PHE A 365 3.49 3.39 -4.23
C PHE A 365 4.45 4.38 -4.90
N HIS A 366 3.94 5.42 -5.56
CA HIS A 366 4.76 6.43 -6.24
C HIS A 366 4.51 7.87 -5.74
N GLY A 367 3.41 8.13 -5.04
CA GLY A 367 3.03 9.49 -4.65
C GLY A 367 2.40 10.29 -5.79
N GLY A 368 1.86 9.61 -6.80
CA GLY A 368 1.12 10.25 -7.89
C GLY A 368 -0.12 11.03 -7.41
N PRO A 369 -0.63 11.97 -8.22
CA PRO A 369 -1.81 12.75 -7.87
C PRO A 369 -3.05 11.84 -7.77
N ALA A 370 -4.03 12.30 -6.97
CA ALA A 370 -5.27 11.55 -6.76
C ALA A 370 -6.19 11.54 -7.98
N GLU A 371 -6.04 12.51 -8.89
CA GLU A 371 -6.88 12.66 -10.08
C GLU A 371 -6.01 12.75 -11.35
N PRO A 372 -6.50 12.23 -12.49
CA PRO A 372 -5.85 12.42 -13.79
C PRO A 372 -5.71 13.90 -14.15
N GLY A 373 -4.68 14.23 -14.92
CA GLY A 373 -4.39 15.59 -15.37
C GLY A 373 -3.55 15.62 -16.65
N PRO A 374 -3.24 16.82 -17.18
CA PRO A 374 -2.42 16.96 -18.40
C PRO A 374 -1.03 16.34 -18.25
N ASP A 375 -0.45 16.45 -17.04
CA ASP A 375 0.86 15.87 -16.70
C ASP A 375 0.73 14.51 -15.99
N TRP A 376 -0.48 13.96 -15.90
CA TRP A 376 -0.79 12.67 -15.27
C TRP A 376 -1.87 11.91 -16.03
N ALA A 377 -1.48 11.34 -17.17
CA ALA A 377 -2.41 10.76 -18.15
C ALA A 377 -2.44 9.23 -18.11
N PRO A 378 -3.60 8.59 -18.34
CA PRO A 378 -3.67 7.14 -18.47
C PRO A 378 -2.89 6.66 -19.70
N VAL A 379 -2.39 5.42 -19.64
CA VAL A 379 -1.84 4.70 -20.79
C VAL A 379 -2.51 3.33 -20.89
N ASP A 380 -2.90 2.94 -22.10
CA ASP A 380 -3.41 1.60 -22.38
C ASP A 380 -2.26 0.67 -22.79
N TRP A 381 -2.42 -0.64 -22.57
CA TRP A 381 -1.40 -1.64 -22.85
C TRP A 381 -0.97 -1.69 -24.32
N ALA A 382 -1.88 -1.37 -25.26
CA ALA A 382 -1.56 -1.29 -26.68
C ALA A 382 -0.62 -0.11 -27.00
N ALA A 383 -0.76 1.02 -26.30
CA ALA A 383 0.05 2.21 -26.48
C ALA A 383 1.31 2.23 -25.60
N TYR A 384 1.36 1.35 -24.59
CA TYR A 384 2.45 1.30 -23.61
C TYR A 384 3.86 1.20 -24.23
N PRO A 385 4.12 0.36 -25.24
CA PRO A 385 5.46 0.28 -25.85
C PRO A 385 5.91 1.61 -26.48
N GLU A 386 5.02 2.32 -27.15
CA GLU A 386 5.36 3.59 -27.81
C GLU A 386 5.43 4.73 -26.79
N GLU A 387 4.44 4.86 -25.91
CA GLU A 387 4.32 6.01 -25.01
C GLU A 387 5.24 5.93 -23.79
N VAL A 388 5.62 4.73 -23.36
CA VAL A 388 6.46 4.51 -22.18
C VAL A 388 7.81 3.91 -22.56
N VAL A 389 7.86 2.80 -23.29
CA VAL A 389 9.13 2.08 -23.54
C VAL A 389 10.07 2.87 -24.45
N ASP A 390 9.61 3.30 -25.62
CA ASP A 390 10.41 4.11 -26.54
C ASP A 390 10.84 5.43 -25.89
N ARG A 391 9.90 6.12 -25.21
CA ARG A 391 10.19 7.36 -24.49
C ARG A 391 11.21 7.16 -23.36
N LYS A 392 11.15 6.02 -22.65
CA LYS A 392 12.14 5.64 -21.64
C LYS A 392 13.53 5.62 -22.26
N TRP A 393 13.68 4.83 -23.32
CA TRP A 393 14.97 4.62 -23.93
C TRP A 393 15.54 5.90 -24.52
N ARG A 394 14.72 6.71 -25.20
CA ARG A 394 15.18 7.99 -25.74
C ARG A 394 15.58 8.97 -24.66
N THR A 395 14.88 9.00 -23.52
CA THR A 395 15.24 9.86 -22.38
C THR A 395 16.56 9.43 -21.73
N GLU A 396 16.75 8.12 -21.52
CA GLU A 396 17.99 7.56 -20.97
C GLU A 396 19.17 7.75 -21.95
N ALA A 397 18.97 7.52 -23.26
CA ALA A 397 19.97 7.78 -24.29
C ALA A 397 20.34 9.27 -24.39
N ALA A 398 19.35 10.16 -24.28
CA ALA A 398 19.60 11.61 -24.27
C ALA A 398 20.43 12.02 -23.05
N ARG A 399 20.13 11.47 -21.87
CA ARG A 399 20.94 11.68 -20.66
C ARG A 399 22.37 11.23 -20.86
N LEU A 400 22.57 10.02 -21.37
CA LEU A 400 23.90 9.46 -21.63
C LEU A 400 24.74 10.41 -22.49
N HIS A 401 24.17 10.93 -23.58
CA HIS A 401 24.88 11.87 -24.45
C HIS A 401 25.13 13.23 -23.80
N ARG A 402 24.17 13.80 -23.04
CA ARG A 402 24.40 15.04 -22.28
C ARG A 402 25.58 14.91 -21.31
N VAL A 403 25.67 13.79 -20.60
CA VAL A 403 26.79 13.53 -19.69
C VAL A 403 28.11 13.36 -20.47
N LEU A 404 28.09 12.64 -21.60
CA LEU A 404 29.27 12.49 -22.47
C LEU A 404 29.75 13.84 -23.03
N ASP A 405 28.84 14.74 -23.40
CA ASP A 405 29.15 16.09 -23.85
C ASP A 405 29.80 16.90 -22.73
N ALA A 406 29.23 16.89 -21.52
CA ALA A 406 29.82 17.57 -20.35
C ALA A 406 31.23 17.04 -19.97
N LEU A 407 31.50 15.75 -20.21
CA LEU A 407 32.84 15.16 -20.04
C LEU A 407 33.78 15.47 -21.22
N GLY A 408 33.25 15.81 -22.39
CA GLY A 408 33.98 16.19 -23.60
C GLY A 408 34.38 17.67 -23.61
N GLU A 409 33.55 18.56 -23.08
CA GLU A 409 33.87 19.98 -22.86
C GLU A 409 35.10 20.16 -21.96
N ARG A 410 35.28 19.29 -20.96
CA ARG A 410 36.49 19.25 -20.13
C ARG A 410 37.75 18.81 -20.89
N ARG A 411 37.60 18.33 -22.13
CA ARG A 411 38.64 17.87 -23.04
C ARG A 411 38.70 18.69 -24.34
N ASP A 412 38.07 19.88 -24.39
CA ASP A 412 38.02 20.79 -25.55
C ASP A 412 37.56 20.10 -26.86
N THR A 413 36.61 19.17 -26.78
CA THR A 413 36.04 18.48 -27.94
C THR A 413 34.63 19.00 -28.25
N GLU A 414 34.34 19.33 -29.51
CA GLU A 414 33.01 19.76 -29.98
C GLU A 414 31.92 18.69 -29.72
N PRO A 415 30.66 19.08 -29.43
CA PRO A 415 29.55 18.14 -29.27
C PRO A 415 29.32 17.32 -30.53
N GLY A 416 29.61 16.01 -30.45
CA GLY A 416 29.42 15.07 -31.56
C GLY A 416 27.97 14.59 -31.69
N ALA A 417 27.57 14.18 -32.89
CA ALA A 417 26.25 13.57 -33.12
C ALA A 417 25.98 12.39 -32.15
N PRO A 418 24.73 12.17 -31.71
CA PRO A 418 24.38 11.11 -30.78
C PRO A 418 24.38 9.74 -31.48
N THR A 419 25.55 9.11 -31.54
CA THR A 419 25.75 7.79 -32.16
C THR A 419 26.14 6.75 -31.12
N LEU A 420 25.74 5.50 -31.34
CA LEU A 420 26.11 4.38 -30.47
C LEU A 420 27.63 4.11 -30.57
N ALA A 421 28.22 4.31 -31.75
CA ALA A 421 29.66 4.19 -31.94
C ALA A 421 30.44 5.10 -30.98
N ARG A 422 30.00 6.36 -30.78
CA ARG A 422 30.62 7.30 -29.84
C ARG A 422 30.61 6.79 -28.39
N VAL A 423 29.52 6.13 -27.97
CA VAL A 423 29.41 5.54 -26.62
C VAL A 423 30.39 4.37 -26.48
N ILE A 424 30.42 3.47 -27.47
CA ILE A 424 31.33 2.32 -27.49
C ILE A 424 32.78 2.80 -27.46
N ASP A 425 33.15 3.75 -28.32
CA ASP A 425 34.50 4.30 -28.39
C ASP A 425 34.91 4.92 -27.04
N HIS A 426 34.02 5.67 -26.39
CA HIS A 426 34.31 6.25 -25.07
C HIS A 426 34.57 5.18 -24.00
N LEU A 427 33.80 4.10 -23.98
CA LEU A 427 33.94 3.03 -22.99
C LEU A 427 35.16 2.15 -23.25
N THR A 428 35.57 1.98 -24.51
CA THR A 428 36.77 1.21 -24.90
C THR A 428 38.09 2.00 -24.79
N ALA A 429 38.04 3.34 -24.77
CA ALA A 429 39.23 4.20 -24.87
C ALA A 429 40.04 4.35 -23.57
N SER A 430 39.73 3.68 -22.47
CA SER A 430 40.41 3.87 -21.18
C SER A 430 40.31 2.64 -20.26
N ASP A 431 41.31 2.46 -19.38
CA ASP A 431 41.46 1.36 -18.41
C ASP A 431 40.40 1.37 -17.28
N GLY A 432 39.10 1.33 -17.62
CA GLY A 432 37.97 1.28 -16.68
C GLY A 432 37.61 2.60 -15.98
N GLU A 433 38.55 3.53 -15.81
CA GLU A 433 38.31 4.82 -15.13
C GLU A 433 37.30 5.73 -15.86
N ALA A 434 37.21 5.63 -17.20
CA ALA A 434 36.24 6.40 -17.97
C ALA A 434 34.79 5.93 -17.73
N ALA A 435 34.57 4.62 -17.71
CA ALA A 435 33.29 4.01 -17.40
C ALA A 435 32.84 4.39 -15.98
N GLU A 436 33.74 4.34 -15.00
CA GLU A 436 33.43 4.71 -13.61
C GLU A 436 33.04 6.19 -13.48
N ARG A 437 33.76 7.10 -14.17
CA ARG A 437 33.42 8.53 -14.17
C ARG A 437 32.09 8.80 -14.83
N LEU A 438 31.78 8.12 -15.94
CA LEU A 438 30.51 8.23 -16.63
C LEU A 438 29.35 7.70 -15.76
N ALA A 439 29.53 6.53 -15.15
CA ALA A 439 28.61 5.93 -14.20
C ALA A 439 28.31 6.86 -13.02
N ALA A 440 29.33 7.51 -12.44
CA ALA A 440 29.15 8.44 -11.33
C ALA A 440 28.34 9.69 -11.72
N HIS A 441 28.55 10.24 -12.92
CA HIS A 441 27.79 11.40 -13.39
C HIS A 441 26.33 11.04 -13.73
N ILE A 442 26.10 9.88 -14.36
CA ILE A 442 24.75 9.37 -14.60
C ILE A 442 24.02 9.16 -13.27
N ALA A 443 24.67 8.55 -12.28
CA ALA A 443 24.09 8.37 -10.95
C ALA A 443 23.72 9.70 -10.29
N ALA A 444 24.59 10.72 -10.41
CA ALA A 444 24.32 12.05 -9.87
C ALA A 444 23.12 12.74 -10.56
N GLU A 445 23.02 12.65 -11.89
CA GLU A 445 21.88 13.23 -12.61
C GLU A 445 20.56 12.51 -12.28
N VAL A 446 20.56 11.18 -12.25
CA VAL A 446 19.37 10.39 -11.87
C VAL A 446 18.93 10.73 -10.45
N ALA A 447 19.86 10.81 -9.49
CA ALA A 447 19.55 11.19 -8.12
C ALA A 447 18.98 12.62 -8.02
N GLY A 448 19.49 13.55 -8.83
CA GLY A 448 18.99 14.92 -8.91
C GLY A 448 17.55 14.99 -9.43
N GLU A 449 17.22 14.23 -10.48
CA GLU A 449 15.87 14.18 -11.04
C GLU A 449 14.88 13.46 -10.13
N GLU A 450 15.29 12.37 -9.49
CA GLU A 450 14.46 11.68 -8.50
C GLU A 450 14.16 12.59 -7.31
N ALA A 451 15.13 13.40 -6.87
CA ALA A 451 14.91 14.40 -5.83
C ALA A 451 14.01 15.56 -6.27
N ALA A 452 14.09 15.98 -7.54
CA ALA A 452 13.23 17.03 -8.09
C ALA A 452 11.78 16.56 -8.33
N SER A 453 11.60 15.27 -8.66
CA SER A 453 10.31 14.64 -8.91
C SER A 453 9.65 14.09 -7.64
N ALA A 454 10.39 14.02 -6.54
CA ALA A 454 9.84 13.61 -5.26
C ALA A 454 8.69 14.56 -4.87
N PRO A 455 7.52 14.02 -4.50
CA PRO A 455 6.44 14.87 -4.03
C PRO A 455 6.95 15.71 -2.84
N PRO A 456 6.57 17.00 -2.76
CA PRO A 456 7.02 17.86 -1.68
C PRO A 456 6.71 17.18 -0.35
N ALA A 457 7.71 17.12 0.54
CA ALA A 457 7.52 16.53 1.87
C ALA A 457 6.23 17.10 2.46
N PRO A 458 5.30 16.26 2.92
CA PRO A 458 3.98 16.71 3.31
C PRO A 458 4.12 17.89 4.29
N GLY A 459 3.65 19.07 3.85
CA GLY A 459 3.59 20.26 4.69
C GLY A 459 2.80 19.95 5.97
N PRO A 460 2.99 20.68 7.07
CA PRO A 460 2.40 20.38 8.38
C PRO A 460 0.87 20.23 8.37
N GLU A 461 0.18 20.76 7.35
CA GLU A 461 -1.27 20.63 7.14
C GLU A 461 -1.70 19.35 6.38
N SER A 462 -0.79 18.72 5.64
CA SER A 462 -1.06 17.55 4.77
C SER A 462 -0.86 16.19 5.45
N TRP A 463 -0.47 16.18 6.74
CA TRP A 463 -0.53 14.98 7.59
C TRP A 463 -1.99 14.65 8.00
N GLY A 464 -2.86 14.59 6.99
CA GLY A 464 -4.14 13.89 7.05
C GLY A 464 -3.93 12.38 7.09
N ALA A 465 -5.01 11.60 7.04
CA ALA A 465 -4.97 10.13 7.02
C ALA A 465 -4.27 9.53 5.78
N ASP A 466 -3.68 10.38 4.95
CA ASP A 466 -3.24 10.17 3.58
C ASP A 466 -1.72 10.30 3.38
N ALA A 467 -0.99 10.81 4.38
CA ALA A 467 0.47 10.96 4.31
C ALA A 467 1.14 9.63 4.71
N VAL A 468 1.25 8.71 3.75
CA VAL A 468 2.03 7.47 3.90
C VAL A 468 3.48 7.79 3.57
N PRO A 469 4.47 7.47 4.44
CA PRO A 469 5.87 7.57 4.04
C PRO A 469 6.12 6.65 2.85
N LEU A 470 6.43 7.25 1.70
CA LEU A 470 6.77 6.50 0.49
C LEU A 470 8.15 5.87 0.67
N PHE A 471 8.20 4.54 0.55
CA PHE A 471 9.45 3.82 0.43
C PHE A 471 9.73 3.58 -1.05
N PRO A 472 10.98 3.76 -1.50
CA PRO A 472 11.31 3.51 -2.90
C PRO A 472 11.02 2.04 -3.23
N LEU A 473 10.25 1.80 -4.29
CA LEU A 473 9.92 0.45 -4.77
C LEU A 473 11.14 -0.35 -5.23
N GLN A 474 12.24 0.33 -5.56
CA GLN A 474 13.48 -0.29 -6.00
C GLN A 474 14.60 0.07 -5.02
N PRO A 475 15.51 -0.88 -4.72
CA PRO A 475 16.72 -0.56 -3.98
C PRO A 475 17.57 0.48 -4.75
N PRO A 476 18.43 1.24 -4.06
CA PRO A 476 19.35 2.16 -4.72
C PRO A 476 20.23 1.40 -5.73
N ARG A 477 20.16 1.82 -7.00
CA ARG A 477 20.96 1.22 -8.09
C ARG A 477 22.38 1.77 -8.05
N THR A 478 23.36 0.93 -8.37
CA THR A 478 24.75 1.38 -8.49
C THR A 478 24.94 2.21 -9.75
N GLY A 479 25.98 3.06 -9.78
CA GLY A 479 26.29 3.85 -10.98
C GLY A 479 26.55 2.98 -12.21
N ARG A 480 27.13 1.79 -12.03
CA ARG A 480 27.39 0.84 -13.12
C ARG A 480 26.11 0.20 -13.65
N GLU A 481 25.19 -0.19 -12.77
CA GLU A 481 23.87 -0.67 -13.17
C GLU A 481 23.12 0.40 -13.98
N LEU A 482 23.16 1.65 -13.51
CA LEU A 482 22.58 2.77 -14.25
C LEU A 482 23.26 2.97 -15.61
N LEU A 483 24.59 2.93 -15.68
CA LEU A 483 25.31 3.03 -16.95
C LEU A 483 24.91 1.89 -17.92
N ALA A 484 24.81 0.65 -17.45
CA ALA A 484 24.35 -0.48 -18.27
C ALA A 484 22.91 -0.29 -18.78
N ASP A 485 22.00 0.23 -17.94
CA ASP A 485 20.63 0.58 -18.37
C ASP A 485 20.66 1.65 -19.48
N HIS A 486 21.50 2.68 -19.35
CA HIS A 486 21.61 3.77 -20.31
C HIS A 486 22.26 3.34 -21.64
N VAL A 487 23.27 2.47 -21.59
CA VAL A 487 23.86 1.86 -22.80
C VAL A 487 22.85 0.96 -23.48
N THR A 488 22.11 0.15 -22.73
CA THR A 488 21.02 -0.69 -23.25
C THR A 488 19.97 0.15 -23.96
N ALA A 489 19.54 1.26 -23.33
CA ALA A 489 18.62 2.21 -23.95
C ALA A 489 19.15 2.77 -25.27
N MET A 490 20.42 3.17 -25.32
CA MET A 490 21.05 3.66 -26.55
C MET A 490 21.10 2.60 -27.65
N VAL A 491 21.42 1.35 -27.31
CA VAL A 491 21.37 0.21 -28.25
C VAL A 491 19.96 0.00 -28.77
N CYS A 492 18.95 0.01 -27.90
CA CYS A 492 17.54 -0.12 -28.29
C CYS A 492 17.10 1.01 -29.22
N CYS A 493 17.43 2.27 -28.94
CA CYS A 493 17.11 3.39 -29.83
C CYS A 493 17.80 3.24 -31.20
N ALA A 494 19.07 2.83 -31.23
CA ALA A 494 19.78 2.56 -32.48
C ALA A 494 19.15 1.41 -33.27
N ALA A 495 18.65 0.37 -32.60
CA ALA A 495 17.95 -0.74 -33.23
C ALA A 495 16.62 -0.30 -33.87
N VAL A 496 15.83 0.50 -33.15
CA VAL A 496 14.57 1.06 -33.65
C VAL A 496 14.83 1.96 -34.87
N ASP A 497 15.81 2.86 -34.78
CA ASP A 497 16.04 3.86 -35.82
C ASP A 497 16.77 3.32 -37.07
N THR A 498 17.54 2.22 -36.94
CA THR A 498 18.44 1.76 -38.02
C THR A 498 18.17 0.34 -38.52
N ALA A 499 17.54 -0.50 -37.72
CA ALA A 499 17.32 -1.92 -38.02
C ALA A 499 15.83 -2.32 -38.06
N GLY A 500 14.90 -1.37 -37.89
CA GLY A 500 13.47 -1.66 -37.91
C GLY A 500 12.97 -2.45 -36.71
N ALA A 501 13.73 -2.47 -35.60
CA ALA A 501 13.28 -3.05 -34.35
C ALA A 501 12.12 -2.23 -33.76
N LEU A 502 11.34 -2.84 -32.87
CA LEU A 502 10.21 -2.18 -32.21
C LEU A 502 10.36 -2.21 -30.70
N PRO A 503 9.89 -1.15 -29.99
CA PRO A 503 9.71 -1.22 -28.56
C PRO A 503 8.61 -2.25 -28.24
N GLY A 504 8.83 -3.02 -27.19
CA GLY A 504 7.92 -4.04 -26.70
C GLY A 504 7.82 -4.03 -25.17
N LEU A 505 6.87 -4.80 -24.67
CA LEU A 505 6.67 -5.04 -23.25
C LEU A 505 6.80 -6.54 -22.96
N ASP A 506 7.68 -6.86 -22.04
CA ASP A 506 7.74 -8.14 -21.37
C ASP A 506 7.12 -8.00 -19.98
N TRP A 507 6.13 -8.83 -19.63
CA TRP A 507 5.39 -8.59 -18.38
C TRP A 507 6.21 -8.89 -17.11
N LEU A 508 7.31 -9.64 -17.24
CA LEU A 508 8.16 -10.02 -16.12
C LEU A 508 9.43 -9.19 -16.05
N ASP A 509 9.98 -8.84 -17.21
CA ASP A 509 11.25 -8.14 -17.33
C ASP A 509 11.08 -6.63 -17.63
N GLY A 510 9.89 -6.21 -18.05
CA GLY A 510 9.54 -4.82 -18.36
C GLY A 510 9.83 -4.44 -19.82
N PRO A 511 10.33 -3.22 -20.09
CA PRO A 511 10.72 -2.77 -21.43
C PRO A 511 11.58 -3.79 -22.19
N SER A 512 11.19 -4.16 -23.40
CA SER A 512 11.88 -5.18 -24.20
C SER A 512 12.02 -4.78 -25.67
N LEU A 513 13.08 -5.25 -26.33
CA LEU A 513 13.32 -5.01 -27.75
C LEU A 513 12.78 -6.16 -28.58
N LEU A 514 11.97 -5.84 -29.59
CA LEU A 514 11.43 -6.79 -30.56
C LEU A 514 12.14 -6.62 -31.90
N VAL A 515 12.61 -7.73 -32.47
CA VAL A 515 13.18 -7.80 -33.83
C VAL A 515 12.42 -8.88 -34.57
N ASP A 516 11.81 -8.53 -35.70
CA ASP A 516 10.91 -9.42 -36.45
C ASP A 516 9.81 -10.05 -35.56
N ASP A 517 9.19 -9.23 -34.69
CA ASP A 517 8.20 -9.62 -33.67
C ASP A 517 8.71 -10.62 -32.61
N VAL A 518 10.01 -10.89 -32.56
CA VAL A 518 10.63 -11.76 -31.57
C VAL A 518 11.40 -10.95 -30.53
N ARG A 519 11.14 -11.23 -29.25
CA ARG A 519 11.87 -10.62 -28.14
C ARG A 519 13.34 -11.03 -28.16
N ARG A 520 14.23 -10.05 -28.04
CA ARG A 520 15.67 -10.25 -27.81
C ARG A 520 16.00 -10.17 -26.32
N SER A 521 16.44 -11.27 -25.74
CA SER A 521 16.87 -11.38 -24.33
C SER A 521 18.40 -11.53 -24.16
N ASP A 522 19.12 -11.63 -25.26
CA ASP A 522 20.56 -11.90 -25.34
C ASP A 522 21.43 -10.62 -25.28
N LEU A 523 20.83 -9.44 -25.17
CA LEU A 523 21.52 -8.14 -25.16
C LEU A 523 22.23 -7.82 -23.83
N ALA A 524 21.72 -8.30 -22.70
CA ALA A 524 22.20 -7.88 -21.38
C ALA A 524 23.69 -8.23 -21.15
N SER A 525 24.10 -9.45 -21.53
CA SER A 525 25.48 -9.91 -21.34
C SER A 525 26.50 -9.11 -22.17
N PRO A 526 26.31 -8.89 -23.49
CA PRO A 526 27.19 -8.02 -24.27
C PRO A 526 27.33 -6.59 -23.74
N VAL A 527 26.25 -5.99 -23.21
CA VAL A 527 26.31 -4.65 -22.62
C VAL A 527 27.10 -4.65 -21.32
N LEU A 528 26.91 -5.65 -20.46
CA LEU A 528 27.67 -5.77 -19.22
C LEU A 528 29.17 -5.92 -19.48
N THR A 529 29.57 -6.78 -20.42
CA THR A 529 30.98 -6.93 -20.82
C THR A 529 31.59 -5.60 -21.29
N LEU A 530 30.84 -4.80 -22.06
CA LEU A 530 31.31 -3.47 -22.44
C LEU A 530 31.46 -2.52 -21.24
N VAL A 531 30.51 -2.52 -20.31
CA VAL A 531 30.51 -1.58 -19.18
C VAL A 531 31.54 -1.97 -18.11
N GLU A 532 31.74 -3.25 -17.87
CA GLU A 532 32.63 -3.76 -16.81
C GLU A 532 34.08 -3.92 -17.30
N ASP A 533 34.27 -4.50 -18.49
CA ASP A 533 35.60 -4.87 -19.00
C ASP A 533 36.12 -3.89 -20.06
N GLY A 534 35.27 -2.99 -20.56
CA GLY A 534 35.60 -2.13 -21.70
C GLY A 534 35.72 -2.90 -23.02
N ASP A 535 35.27 -4.16 -23.06
CA ASP A 535 35.32 -5.01 -24.25
C ASP A 535 34.02 -4.91 -25.05
N ALA A 536 34.13 -4.40 -26.27
CA ALA A 536 33.01 -4.17 -27.18
C ALA A 536 32.78 -5.31 -28.17
N ASP A 537 33.61 -6.35 -28.23
CA ASP A 537 33.58 -7.33 -29.31
C ASP A 537 32.28 -8.16 -29.32
N ALA A 538 31.83 -8.59 -28.14
CA ALA A 538 30.55 -9.28 -27.98
C ALA A 538 29.37 -8.38 -28.42
N LEU A 539 29.40 -7.09 -28.06
CA LEU A 539 28.35 -6.16 -28.43
C LEU A 539 28.37 -5.88 -29.94
N ARG A 540 29.54 -5.63 -30.55
CA ARG A 540 29.66 -5.41 -31.99
C ARG A 540 29.18 -6.60 -32.80
N GLY A 541 29.52 -7.83 -32.37
CA GLY A 541 29.01 -9.05 -32.97
C GLY A 541 27.48 -9.15 -32.89
N TRP A 542 26.90 -8.83 -31.73
CA TRP A 542 25.45 -8.80 -31.55
C TRP A 542 24.78 -7.74 -32.44
N LEU A 543 25.31 -6.51 -32.48
CA LEU A 543 24.78 -5.41 -33.32
C LEU A 543 24.77 -5.79 -34.81
N ALA A 544 25.85 -6.41 -35.30
CA ALA A 544 25.95 -6.89 -36.67
C ALA A 544 24.92 -7.99 -36.98
N SER A 545 24.65 -8.89 -36.02
CA SER A 545 23.65 -9.95 -36.19
C SER A 545 22.22 -9.42 -36.35
N VAL A 546 21.91 -8.26 -35.77
CA VAL A 546 20.61 -7.59 -35.86
C VAL A 546 20.56 -6.62 -37.05
N GLY A 547 21.71 -6.23 -37.61
CA GLY A 547 21.82 -5.23 -38.68
C GLY A 547 21.79 -3.79 -38.20
N ILE A 548 22.14 -3.55 -36.92
CA ILE A 548 22.18 -2.22 -36.32
C ILE A 548 23.40 -1.46 -36.82
N ARG A 549 23.21 -0.18 -37.18
CA ARG A 549 24.27 0.70 -37.69
C ARG A 549 24.72 1.70 -36.62
N PRO A 550 25.75 1.38 -35.81
CA PRO A 550 26.12 2.18 -34.64
C PRO A 550 26.62 3.59 -34.99
N GLU A 551 27.09 3.80 -36.22
CA GLU A 551 27.59 5.08 -36.73
C GLU A 551 26.49 6.08 -37.11
N LYS A 552 25.24 5.63 -37.26
CA LYS A 552 24.13 6.52 -37.62
C LYS A 552 23.65 7.30 -36.40
N PRO A 553 23.28 8.58 -36.58
CA PRO A 553 22.70 9.36 -35.50
C PRO A 553 21.34 8.80 -35.10
N VAL A 554 21.12 8.71 -33.79
CA VAL A 554 19.87 8.29 -33.18
C VAL A 554 19.01 9.51 -32.89
N ARG A 555 17.70 9.40 -33.09
CA ARG A 555 16.75 10.45 -32.73
C ARG A 555 16.57 10.46 -31.21
N LEU A 556 17.03 11.51 -30.56
CA LEU A 556 16.78 11.74 -29.14
C LEU A 556 15.52 12.60 -28.97
N VAL A 557 14.96 12.62 -27.74
CA VAL A 557 13.74 13.36 -27.39
C VAL A 557 13.90 14.87 -27.60
#